data_AF-A0A4W5QCF0-F1
#
_entry.id   AF-A0A4W5QCF0-F1
#
_cell.length_a   1.000
_cell.length_b   1.000
_cell.length_c   1.000
_cell.angle_alpha   90.00
_cell.angle_beta   90.00
_cell.angle_gamma   90.00
#
_symmetry.space_group_name_H-M   'P 1'
#
loop_
_entity.id
_entity.type
_entity.pdbx_description
1 polymer ?
#
loop_
_entity_poly.entity_id
_entity_poly.type
_entity_poly.pdbx_seq_one_letter_code
_entity_poly.pdbx_strand_id
1 'polypeptide(L)'
;MASSSDCKCVEFAVVDKEDIFFQVEHEDLESDDFKKETNKCFQRMIQIKSNQFLVVDEECLKFEERNMEQCKADDCRFNIQFYRNNDIDKNRGSAVILSVTSPCKQTYMVCCNNNGDQKIVSAKPLEQPLPDQIDYSQHEAVFFMELIPGTSQYRFKSSLWCRWYLSFEAGRDPELIKLVLREVPEDVVDERCSVCLLTC
;
A
#
# COMPACT_ATOMS: atom_id res chain seq x y z
N MET A 1 27.09 2.09 -27.26
CA MET A 1 26.96 1.00 -26.27
C MET A 1 28.09 1.18 -25.27
N ALA A 2 27.79 1.60 -24.04
CA ALA A 2 28.76 1.66 -22.96
C ALA A 2 28.18 0.83 -21.81
N SER A 3 28.82 -0.30 -21.52
CA SER A 3 28.56 -1.11 -20.34
C SER A 3 29.34 -0.48 -19.19
N SER A 4 28.62 0.08 -18.22
CA SER A 4 29.20 0.50 -16.94
C SER A 4 29.21 -0.73 -16.05
N SER A 5 30.34 -1.44 -16.01
CA SER A 5 30.59 -2.43 -14.97
C SER A 5 31.11 -1.68 -13.74
N ASP A 6 30.24 -1.47 -12.75
CA ASP A 6 30.66 -0.92 -11.45
C ASP A 6 31.47 -1.98 -10.70
N CYS A 7 32.77 -2.02 -10.98
CA CYS A 7 33.72 -2.83 -10.22
C CYS A 7 34.11 -2.05 -8.96
N LYS A 8 33.62 -2.47 -7.79
CA LYS A 8 34.07 -1.94 -6.49
C LYS A 8 35.41 -2.54 -6.10
N CYS A 9 36.35 -1.69 -5.68
CA CYS A 9 37.61 -2.13 -5.09
C CYS A 9 37.34 -2.70 -3.70
N VAL A 10 37.73 -3.95 -3.47
CA VAL A 10 37.66 -4.58 -2.15
C VAL A 10 39.06 -4.61 -1.56
N GLU A 11 39.20 -4.19 -0.31
CA GLU A 11 40.47 -4.23 0.41
C GLU A 11 40.57 -5.55 1.20
N PHE A 12 41.69 -6.25 1.03
CA PHE A 12 41.95 -7.51 1.74
C PHE A 12 42.30 -7.21 3.19
N ALA A 13 41.50 -7.72 4.13
CA ALA A 13 41.77 -7.56 5.57
C ALA A 13 42.98 -8.42 5.98
N VAL A 14 42.94 -9.70 5.64
CA VAL A 14 43.97 -10.69 5.99
C VAL A 14 43.98 -11.79 4.92
N VAL A 15 45.18 -12.19 4.49
CA VAL A 15 45.39 -13.42 3.70
C VAL A 15 46.15 -14.40 4.57
N ASP A 16 45.52 -15.51 4.93
CA ASP A 16 46.18 -16.67 5.54
C ASP A 16 46.31 -17.79 4.51
N LYS A 17 47.12 -18.82 4.80
CA LYS A 17 47.52 -19.85 3.82
C LYS A 17 46.36 -20.61 3.18
N GLU A 18 45.19 -20.65 3.82
CA GLU A 18 44.01 -21.37 3.32
C GLU A 18 42.76 -20.47 3.14
N ASP A 19 42.78 -19.24 3.64
CA ASP A 19 41.60 -18.36 3.65
C ASP A 19 41.93 -16.89 3.35
N ILE A 20 40.99 -16.23 2.69
CA ILE A 20 41.05 -14.79 2.38
C ILE A 20 39.90 -14.10 3.10
N PHE A 21 40.23 -13.17 3.99
CA PHE A 21 39.26 -12.36 4.72
C PHE A 21 39.18 -10.96 4.11
N PHE A 22 37.97 -10.51 3.81
CA PHE A 22 37.70 -9.19 3.25
C PHE A 22 37.33 -8.22 4.36
N GLN A 23 37.86 -6.99 4.30
CA GLN A 23 37.39 -5.93 5.19
C GLN A 23 36.11 -5.38 4.57
N VAL A 24 34.96 -5.87 5.03
CA VAL A 24 33.68 -5.28 4.67
C VAL A 24 33.54 -4.03 5.53
N GLU A 25 33.92 -2.87 5.00
CA GLU A 25 33.32 -1.64 5.50
C GLU A 25 31.81 -1.84 5.35
N HIS A 26 31.08 -1.81 6.47
CA HIS A 26 29.64 -1.73 6.42
C HIS A 26 29.33 -0.39 5.76
N GLU A 27 29.24 -0.37 4.43
CA GLU A 27 28.49 0.65 3.72
C GLU A 27 27.15 0.71 4.44
N ASP A 28 26.78 1.90 4.94
CA ASP A 28 25.51 2.16 5.59
C ASP A 28 24.41 1.51 4.75
N LEU A 29 23.97 0.32 5.16
CA LEU A 29 22.91 -0.40 4.48
C LEU A 29 21.70 0.54 4.56
N GLU A 30 21.28 1.08 3.41
CA GLU A 30 20.13 1.97 3.37
C GLU A 30 18.97 1.24 4.02
N SER A 31 18.46 1.79 5.13
CA SER A 31 17.38 1.14 5.85
C SER A 31 16.13 1.08 4.98
N ASP A 32 15.49 -0.09 4.93
CA ASP A 32 14.24 -0.33 4.18
C ASP A 32 12.99 0.24 4.91
N ASP A 33 13.19 1.15 5.85
CA ASP A 33 12.15 1.76 6.65
C ASP A 33 11.25 2.67 5.81
N PHE A 34 10.00 2.79 6.24
CA PHE A 34 9.08 3.79 5.70
C PHE A 34 9.18 5.08 6.51
N LYS A 35 9.58 6.18 5.86
CA LYS A 35 9.55 7.53 6.43
C LYS A 35 8.38 8.33 5.88
N LYS A 36 7.54 8.85 6.77
CA LYS A 36 6.37 9.64 6.42
C LYS A 36 6.76 10.89 5.65
N GLU A 37 6.14 11.11 4.49
CA GLU A 37 6.28 12.34 3.74
C GLU A 37 5.25 13.35 4.25
N THR A 38 5.62 14.17 5.24
CA THR A 38 4.72 15.09 5.97
C THR A 38 3.92 16.04 5.08
N ASN A 39 4.47 16.44 3.92
CA ASN A 39 3.80 17.33 2.96
C ASN A 39 3.07 16.60 1.83
N LYS A 40 3.04 15.25 1.84
CA LYS A 40 2.36 14.44 0.84
C LYS A 40 1.27 13.61 1.50
N CYS A 41 0.16 14.29 1.76
CA CYS A 41 -1.11 13.68 2.08
C CYS A 41 -2.18 14.36 1.25
N PHE A 42 -3.05 13.58 0.63
CA PHE A 42 -4.21 14.13 -0.07
C PHE A 42 -5.43 13.26 0.12
N GLN A 43 -6.59 13.89 -0.04
CA GLN A 43 -7.87 13.21 0.11
C GLN A 43 -8.45 12.85 -1.25
N ARG A 44 -8.97 11.63 -1.40
CA ARG A 44 -9.62 11.13 -2.62
C ARG A 44 -10.83 10.28 -2.29
N MET A 45 -11.76 10.26 -3.24
CA MET A 45 -12.78 9.22 -3.32
C MET A 45 -12.21 8.05 -4.12
N ILE A 46 -12.38 6.83 -3.62
CA ILE A 46 -11.92 5.61 -4.30
C ILE A 46 -13.13 4.97 -4.98
N GLN A 47 -13.09 4.88 -6.31
CA GLN A 47 -14.22 4.42 -7.12
C GLN A 47 -13.85 3.17 -7.91
N ILE A 48 -14.75 2.20 -8.01
CA ILE A 48 -14.62 1.01 -8.87
C ILE A 48 -15.39 1.19 -10.19
N LYS A 49 -15.13 0.30 -11.17
CA LYS A 49 -15.73 0.39 -12.53
C LYS A 49 -17.26 0.44 -12.56
N SER A 50 -17.95 -0.10 -11.55
CA SER A 50 -19.41 -0.07 -11.41
C SER A 50 -19.97 1.27 -10.89
N ASN A 51 -19.16 2.34 -10.87
CA ASN A 51 -19.50 3.64 -10.30
C ASN A 51 -19.83 3.63 -8.79
N GLN A 52 -19.42 2.57 -8.08
CA GLN A 52 -19.55 2.50 -6.63
C GLN A 52 -18.29 3.02 -5.95
N PHE A 53 -18.47 3.60 -4.77
CA PHE A 53 -17.43 4.29 -4.01
C PHE A 53 -17.13 3.52 -2.74
N LEU A 54 -15.84 3.43 -2.39
CA LEU A 54 -15.43 2.89 -1.11
C LEU A 54 -15.90 3.81 0.01
N VAL A 55 -16.58 3.25 0.99
CA VAL A 55 -17.06 3.94 2.19
C VAL A 55 -16.71 3.13 3.42
N VAL A 56 -16.61 3.81 4.56
CA VAL A 56 -16.53 3.19 5.88
C VAL A 56 -17.84 3.37 6.63
N ASP A 57 -18.40 2.28 7.12
CA ASP A 57 -19.60 2.27 7.96
C ASP A 57 -19.28 1.53 9.25
N GLU A 58 -19.20 2.27 10.36
CA GLU A 58 -18.59 1.81 11.61
C GLU A 58 -17.16 1.28 11.37
N GLU A 59 -16.99 -0.03 11.21
CA GLU A 59 -15.71 -0.70 10.94
C GLU A 59 -15.72 -1.50 9.62
N CYS A 60 -16.79 -1.39 8.84
CA CYS A 60 -16.99 -2.12 7.60
C CYS A 60 -16.58 -1.27 6.40
N LEU A 61 -15.61 -1.77 5.62
CA LEU A 61 -15.21 -1.21 4.33
C LEU A 61 -16.00 -1.88 3.20
N LYS A 62 -16.83 -1.11 2.52
CA LYS A 62 -17.72 -1.58 1.44
C LYS A 62 -17.81 -0.57 0.31
N PHE A 63 -18.23 -1.04 -0.86
CA PHE A 63 -18.50 -0.19 -2.01
C PHE A 63 -20.01 0.03 -2.14
N GLU A 64 -20.41 1.30 -2.18
CA GLU A 64 -21.81 1.71 -2.30
C GLU A 64 -22.03 2.62 -3.50
N GLU A 65 -23.21 2.55 -4.09
CA GLU A 65 -23.60 3.53 -5.10
C GLU A 65 -23.89 4.87 -4.41
N ARG A 66 -23.11 5.90 -4.78
CA ARG A 66 -23.20 7.25 -4.22
C ARG A 66 -23.13 8.25 -5.37
N ASN A 67 -23.89 9.33 -5.28
CA ASN A 67 -23.66 10.48 -6.15
C ASN A 67 -22.57 11.40 -5.56
N MET A 68 -22.04 12.33 -6.37
CA MET A 68 -20.94 13.21 -5.95
C MET A 68 -21.26 14.03 -4.70
N GLU A 69 -22.51 14.44 -4.49
CA GLU A 69 -22.91 15.19 -3.30
C GLU A 69 -22.86 14.33 -2.04
N GLN A 70 -23.28 13.06 -2.14
CA GLN A 70 -23.19 12.09 -1.05
C GLN A 70 -21.73 11.72 -0.73
N CYS A 71 -20.84 11.75 -1.72
CA CYS A 71 -19.43 11.47 -1.51
C CYS A 71 -18.65 12.63 -0.84
N LYS A 72 -19.29 13.80 -0.64
CA LYS A 72 -18.71 14.89 0.17
C LYS A 72 -18.67 14.55 1.67
N ALA A 73 -19.45 13.55 2.09
CA ALA A 73 -19.43 13.05 3.45
C ALA A 73 -18.06 12.46 3.82
N ASP A 74 -17.69 12.59 5.10
CA ASP A 74 -16.36 12.21 5.61
C ASP A 74 -16.07 10.71 5.40
N ASP A 75 -17.11 9.88 5.41
CA ASP A 75 -17.06 8.42 5.29
C ASP A 75 -16.62 7.89 3.92
N CYS A 76 -16.60 8.76 2.90
CA CYS A 76 -16.27 8.45 1.52
C CYS A 76 -14.92 9.06 1.08
N ARG A 77 -14.28 9.87 1.94
CA ARG A 77 -13.12 10.69 1.58
C ARG A 77 -11.86 10.19 2.27
N PHE A 78 -11.13 9.30 1.59
CA PHE A 78 -9.94 8.65 2.10
C PHE A 78 -8.73 9.58 2.03
N ASN A 79 -8.03 9.74 3.15
CA ASN A 79 -6.69 10.30 3.21
C ASN A 79 -5.68 9.27 2.75
N ILE A 80 -4.83 9.66 1.81
CA ILE A 80 -3.72 8.87 1.28
C ILE A 80 -2.43 9.52 1.74
N GLN A 81 -1.85 9.01 2.82
CA GLN A 81 -0.59 9.49 3.39
C GLN A 81 0.58 8.74 2.75
N PHE A 82 1.52 9.47 2.16
CA PHE A 82 2.69 8.89 1.50
C PHE A 82 3.81 8.65 2.50
N TYR A 83 4.55 7.58 2.22
CA TYR A 83 5.79 7.22 2.88
C TYR A 83 6.87 7.02 1.83
N ARG A 84 8.05 7.56 2.10
CA ARG A 84 9.27 7.26 1.36
C ARG A 84 9.83 5.95 1.89
N ASN A 85 10.14 5.03 0.98
CA ASN A 85 10.92 3.84 1.25
C ASN A 85 12.14 3.87 0.32
N ASN A 86 13.30 3.42 0.79
CA ASN A 86 14.55 3.36 0.01
C ASN A 86 14.73 2.03 -0.76
N ASP A 87 13.77 1.11 -0.69
CA ASP A 87 13.78 -0.14 -1.45
C ASP A 87 14.05 0.14 -2.94
N ILE A 88 15.09 -0.51 -3.46
CA ILE A 88 15.73 -0.27 -4.76
C ILE A 88 14.75 -0.53 -5.92
N ASP A 89 13.70 -1.29 -5.67
CA ASP A 89 12.69 -1.64 -6.67
C ASP A 89 11.70 -0.48 -6.93
N LYS A 90 12.16 0.50 -7.70
CA LYS A 90 11.38 1.67 -8.17
C LYS A 90 10.06 1.32 -8.87
N ASN A 91 9.88 0.05 -9.27
CA ASN A 91 8.69 -0.42 -9.95
C ASN A 91 7.56 -0.83 -8.98
N ARG A 92 7.79 -0.85 -7.66
CA ARG A 92 6.77 -1.25 -6.67
C ARG A 92 5.64 -0.24 -6.49
N GLY A 93 5.77 0.99 -6.99
CA GLY A 93 4.81 2.07 -6.73
C GLY A 93 5.13 2.87 -5.47
N SER A 94 4.23 3.78 -5.07
CA SER A 94 4.44 4.63 -3.89
C SER A 94 3.87 4.00 -2.62
N ALA A 95 4.66 3.91 -1.56
CA ALA A 95 4.17 3.42 -0.27
C ALA A 95 3.18 4.42 0.36
N VAL A 96 2.02 3.94 0.77
CA VAL A 96 0.93 4.75 1.33
C VAL A 96 0.20 4.05 2.47
N ILE A 97 -0.37 4.84 3.37
CA ILE A 97 -1.41 4.40 4.30
C ILE A 97 -2.73 5.08 3.90
N LEU A 98 -3.79 4.28 3.83
CA LEU A 98 -5.16 4.73 3.58
C LEU A 98 -5.88 4.89 4.92
N SER A 99 -6.46 6.06 5.17
CA SER A 99 -7.32 6.30 6.32
C SER A 99 -8.59 7.07 5.97
N VAL A 100 -9.65 6.90 6.74
CA VAL A 100 -10.95 7.52 6.49
C VAL A 100 -11.67 7.78 7.81
N THR A 101 -12.40 8.89 7.89
CA THR A 101 -13.16 9.26 9.09
C THR A 101 -14.61 8.85 8.91
N SER A 102 -15.13 8.02 9.80
CA SER A 102 -16.51 7.58 9.79
C SER A 102 -17.48 8.70 10.21
N PRO A 103 -18.80 8.54 10.00
CA PRO A 103 -19.79 9.53 10.44
C PRO A 103 -19.78 9.78 11.95
N CYS A 104 -19.37 8.79 12.76
CA CYS A 104 -19.22 8.92 14.21
C CYS A 104 -17.90 9.60 14.64
N LYS A 105 -17.16 10.18 13.69
CA LYS A 105 -15.90 10.92 13.89
C LYS A 105 -14.71 10.08 14.34
N GLN A 106 -14.84 8.74 14.34
CA GLN A 106 -13.72 7.85 14.49
C GLN A 106 -12.96 7.73 13.15
N THR A 107 -11.63 7.85 13.18
CA THR A 107 -10.81 7.60 12.00
C THR A 107 -10.33 6.16 12.00
N TYR A 108 -10.36 5.52 10.84
CA TYR A 108 -9.92 4.15 10.63
C TYR A 108 -8.81 4.10 9.58
N MET A 109 -7.86 3.20 9.78
CA MET A 109 -6.88 2.79 8.78
C MET A 109 -7.35 1.53 8.08
N VAL A 110 -7.08 1.43 6.78
CA VAL A 110 -7.19 0.16 6.06
C VAL A 110 -5.96 -0.67 6.39
N CYS A 111 -6.16 -1.87 6.94
CA CYS A 111 -5.07 -2.78 7.31
C CYS A 111 -5.27 -4.17 6.72
N CYS A 112 -4.17 -4.79 6.31
CA CYS A 112 -4.06 -6.23 6.12
C CYS A 112 -4.16 -6.93 7.47
N ASN A 113 -4.93 -8.00 7.56
CA ASN A 113 -5.04 -8.80 8.78
C ASN A 113 -5.19 -10.29 8.45
N ASN A 114 -4.81 -11.16 9.37
CA ASN A 114 -4.92 -12.60 9.20
C ASN A 114 -5.95 -13.14 10.19
N ASN A 115 -6.94 -13.89 9.70
CA ASN A 115 -7.91 -14.60 10.51
C ASN A 115 -7.76 -16.11 10.28
N GLY A 116 -6.88 -16.74 11.06
CA GLY A 116 -6.48 -18.14 10.86
C GLY A 116 -5.58 -18.29 9.63
N ASP A 117 -6.07 -18.99 8.62
CA ASP A 117 -5.37 -19.18 7.33
C ASP A 117 -5.84 -18.19 6.24
N GLN A 118 -6.81 -17.31 6.56
CA GLN A 118 -7.39 -16.37 5.62
C GLN A 118 -6.81 -14.96 5.78
N LYS A 119 -6.14 -14.49 4.74
CA LYS A 119 -5.75 -13.08 4.61
C LYS A 119 -6.97 -12.23 4.30
N ILE A 120 -7.21 -11.22 5.10
CA ILE A 120 -8.37 -10.32 5.03
C ILE A 120 -7.93 -8.86 5.10
N VAL A 121 -8.84 -7.96 4.74
CA VAL A 121 -8.70 -6.53 5.02
C VAL A 121 -9.63 -6.14 6.15
N SER A 122 -9.20 -5.23 7.01
CA SER A 122 -9.99 -4.70 8.12
C SER A 122 -9.79 -3.21 8.27
N ALA A 123 -10.82 -2.50 8.73
CA ALA A 123 -10.69 -1.14 9.23
C ALA A 123 -10.23 -1.21 10.70
N LYS A 124 -9.05 -0.65 11.01
CA LYS A 124 -8.56 -0.55 12.39
C LYS A 124 -8.67 0.89 12.88
N PRO A 125 -9.24 1.16 14.07
CA PRO A 125 -9.27 2.50 14.63
C PRO A 125 -7.86 3.12 14.68
N LEU A 126 -7.74 4.35 14.22
CA LEU A 126 -6.54 5.16 14.37
C LEU A 126 -6.56 5.82 15.76
N GLU A 127 -5.98 5.13 16.74
CA GLU A 127 -5.93 5.62 18.13
C GLU A 127 -4.82 6.66 18.36
N GLN A 128 -3.76 6.59 17.55
CA GLN A 128 -2.60 7.48 17.62
C GLN A 128 -2.34 8.07 16.23
N PRO A 129 -1.70 9.25 16.12
CA PRO A 129 -1.29 9.78 14.84
C PRO A 129 -0.44 8.78 14.05
N LEU A 130 -0.58 8.77 12.73
CA LEU A 130 0.25 7.93 11.87
C LEU A 130 1.73 8.18 12.14
N PRO A 131 2.53 7.12 12.38
CA PRO A 131 3.91 7.26 12.81
C PRO A 131 4.76 7.93 11.72
N ASP A 132 5.75 8.70 12.16
CA ASP A 132 6.68 9.38 11.24
C ASP A 132 7.70 8.41 10.62
N GLN A 133 7.97 7.31 11.31
CA GLN A 133 8.80 6.20 10.84
C GLN A 133 8.11 4.88 11.17
N ILE A 134 8.10 3.97 10.20
CA ILE A 134 7.72 2.58 10.37
C ILE A 134 8.95 1.77 10.03
N ASP A 135 9.49 1.10 11.04
CA ASP A 135 10.64 0.23 10.85
C ASP A 135 10.22 -0.96 9.97
N TYR A 136 11.18 -1.55 9.26
CA TYR A 136 11.00 -2.69 8.34
C TYR A 136 10.37 -2.35 6.98
N SER A 137 10.61 -3.24 6.03
CA SER A 137 10.12 -3.16 4.64
C SER A 137 8.66 -3.58 4.45
N GLN A 138 7.98 -4.01 5.52
CA GLN A 138 6.63 -4.57 5.47
C GLN A 138 5.79 -4.10 6.66
N HIS A 139 4.54 -3.70 6.42
CA HIS A 139 3.64 -3.28 7.49
C HIS A 139 2.17 -3.52 7.13
N GLU A 140 1.35 -3.88 8.11
CA GLU A 140 -0.07 -4.24 7.89
C GLU A 140 -0.91 -3.12 7.25
N ALA A 141 -0.63 -1.87 7.61
CA ALA A 141 -1.35 -0.70 7.09
C ALA A 141 -0.74 -0.11 5.82
N VAL A 142 0.45 -0.56 5.41
CA VAL A 142 1.18 0.01 4.27
C VAL A 142 0.87 -0.77 3.00
N PHE A 143 0.46 -0.03 1.99
CA PHE A 143 0.24 -0.52 0.64
C PHE A 143 1.13 0.22 -0.34
N PHE A 144 1.57 -0.45 -1.40
CA PHE A 144 2.15 0.22 -2.54
C PHE A 144 1.06 0.59 -3.55
N MET A 145 0.88 1.88 -3.77
CA MET A 145 -0.01 2.45 -4.77
C MET A 145 0.67 2.43 -6.14
N GLU A 146 0.15 1.61 -7.05
CA GLU A 146 0.67 1.39 -8.40
C GLU A 146 -0.27 2.00 -9.43
N LEU A 147 0.24 2.81 -10.36
CA LEU A 147 -0.51 3.22 -11.55
C LEU A 147 -0.51 2.07 -12.56
N ILE A 148 -1.68 1.70 -13.07
CA ILE A 148 -1.80 0.66 -14.12
C ILE A 148 -1.31 1.27 -15.46
N PRO A 149 -0.27 0.69 -16.09
CA PRO A 149 0.28 1.21 -17.34
C PRO A 149 -0.78 1.37 -18.44
N GLY A 150 -0.75 2.50 -19.16
CA GLY A 150 -1.70 2.80 -20.24
C GLY A 150 -3.08 3.24 -19.79
N THR A 151 -3.30 3.44 -18.49
CA THR A 151 -4.58 3.90 -17.92
C THR A 151 -4.39 5.03 -16.91
N SER A 152 -5.50 5.54 -16.35
CA SER A 152 -5.53 6.45 -15.20
C SER A 152 -5.99 5.75 -13.91
N GLN A 153 -5.96 4.41 -13.86
CA GLN A 153 -6.43 3.59 -12.75
C GLN A 153 -5.26 3.13 -11.90
N TYR A 154 -5.54 2.89 -10.62
CA TYR A 154 -4.56 2.49 -9.62
C TYR A 154 -4.89 1.12 -9.05
N ARG A 155 -3.87 0.47 -8.46
CA ARG A 155 -4.00 -0.72 -7.61
C ARG A 155 -3.22 -0.48 -6.32
N PHE A 156 -3.63 -1.16 -5.25
CA PHE A 156 -2.95 -1.08 -3.95
C PHE A 156 -2.43 -2.46 -3.58
N LYS A 157 -1.13 -2.67 -3.70
CA LYS A 157 -0.44 -3.91 -3.34
C LYS A 157 -0.12 -3.91 -1.84
N SER A 158 -0.36 -5.00 -1.14
CA SER A 158 0.05 -5.15 0.25
C SER A 158 1.58 -5.11 0.37
N SER A 159 2.12 -4.32 1.29
CA SER A 159 3.54 -4.44 1.65
C SER A 159 3.81 -5.69 2.49
N LEU A 160 2.82 -6.13 3.27
CA LEU A 160 2.93 -7.28 4.17
C LEU A 160 2.92 -8.62 3.45
N TRP A 161 2.15 -8.76 2.37
CA TRP A 161 2.05 -10.01 1.62
C TRP A 161 2.34 -9.81 0.13
N CYS A 162 3.44 -10.40 -0.32
CA CYS A 162 3.84 -10.37 -1.72
C CYS A 162 2.73 -10.92 -2.62
N ARG A 163 2.44 -10.24 -3.74
CA ARG A 163 1.39 -10.57 -4.73
C ARG A 163 -0.07 -10.39 -4.25
N TRP A 164 -0.30 -9.85 -3.05
CA TRP A 164 -1.65 -9.57 -2.57
C TRP A 164 -2.03 -8.11 -2.84
N TYR A 165 -3.24 -7.90 -3.34
CA TYR A 165 -3.76 -6.58 -3.69
C TYR A 165 -5.10 -6.34 -3.01
N LEU A 166 -5.39 -5.07 -2.68
CA LEU A 166 -6.76 -4.66 -2.41
C LEU A 166 -7.62 -4.94 -3.64
N SER A 167 -8.75 -5.57 -3.41
CA SER A 167 -9.70 -5.99 -4.40
C SER A 167 -11.11 -5.84 -3.86
N PHE A 168 -12.09 -6.13 -4.69
CA PHE A 168 -13.49 -6.10 -4.31
C PHE A 168 -14.20 -7.36 -4.79
N GLU A 169 -15.16 -7.82 -4.00
CA GLU A 169 -16.02 -8.95 -4.35
C GLU A 169 -17.44 -8.74 -3.84
N ALA A 170 -18.40 -9.31 -4.56
CA ALA A 170 -19.78 -9.35 -4.10
C ALA A 170 -19.86 -10.17 -2.80
N GLY A 171 -20.55 -9.63 -1.80
CA GLY A 171 -20.87 -10.34 -0.57
C GLY A 171 -21.93 -11.41 -0.80
N ARG A 172 -22.53 -11.89 0.30
CA ARG A 172 -23.70 -12.78 0.22
C ARG A 172 -24.89 -12.10 -0.46
N ASP A 173 -25.00 -10.80 -0.26
CA ASP A 173 -25.89 -9.93 -1.01
C ASP A 173 -25.12 -9.36 -2.21
N PRO A 174 -25.55 -9.61 -3.46
CA PRO A 174 -24.90 -9.09 -4.65
C PRO A 174 -24.79 -7.57 -4.70
N GLU A 175 -25.67 -6.85 -3.99
CA GLU A 175 -25.65 -5.39 -3.92
C GLU A 175 -24.58 -4.88 -2.94
N LEU A 176 -24.09 -5.74 -2.03
CA LEU A 176 -23.07 -5.42 -1.04
C LEU A 176 -21.70 -5.87 -1.52
N ILE A 177 -20.96 -4.96 -2.16
CA ILE A 177 -19.58 -5.23 -2.56
C ILE A 177 -18.63 -4.91 -1.42
N LYS A 178 -17.81 -5.88 -1.03
CA LYS A 178 -16.85 -5.75 0.08
C LYS A 178 -15.45 -5.48 -0.44
N LEU A 179 -14.69 -4.68 0.31
CA LEU A 179 -13.25 -4.61 0.13
C LEU A 179 -12.63 -5.91 0.67
N VAL A 180 -11.72 -6.52 -0.09
CA VAL A 180 -11.02 -7.76 0.26
C VAL A 180 -9.57 -7.72 -0.19
N LEU A 181 -8.80 -8.74 0.19
CA LEU A 181 -7.47 -8.99 -0.33
C LEU A 181 -7.51 -10.17 -1.30
N ARG A 182 -6.81 -10.03 -2.42
CA ARG A 182 -6.74 -11.04 -3.48
C ARG A 182 -5.29 -11.27 -3.89
N GLU A 183 -4.91 -12.53 -3.99
CA GLU A 183 -3.65 -12.90 -4.62
C GLU A 183 -3.77 -12.74 -6.15
N VAL A 184 -2.83 -12.01 -6.74
CA VAL A 184 -2.76 -11.78 -8.18
C VAL A 184 -1.40 -12.29 -8.66
N PRO A 185 -1.34 -13.19 -9.66
CA PRO A 185 -0.08 -13.62 -10.24
C PRO A 185 0.76 -12.44 -10.73
N GLU A 186 2.08 -12.61 -10.71
CA GLU A 186 2.99 -11.66 -11.35
C GLU A 186 2.62 -11.51 -12.85
N ASP A 187 2.78 -10.29 -13.37
CA ASP A 187 2.46 -9.90 -14.75
C ASP A 187 0.98 -9.93 -15.17
N VAL A 188 0.06 -10.17 -14.23
CA VAL A 188 -1.38 -10.11 -14.49
C VAL A 188 -2.00 -8.84 -13.90
N VAL A 189 -2.83 -8.16 -14.71
CA VAL A 189 -3.71 -7.10 -14.23
C VAL A 189 -5.10 -7.66 -14.02
N ASP A 190 -5.47 -7.94 -12.77
CA ASP A 190 -6.85 -8.26 -12.41
C ASP A 190 -7.67 -6.96 -12.32
N GLU A 191 -8.71 -6.85 -13.14
CA GLU A 191 -9.59 -5.68 -13.15
C GLU A 191 -10.30 -5.47 -11.81
N ARG A 192 -10.47 -6.53 -11.01
CA ARG A 192 -11.06 -6.46 -9.66
C ARG A 192 -10.14 -5.84 -8.62
N CYS A 193 -8.93 -5.47 -8.99
CA CYS A 193 -8.00 -4.70 -8.16
C CYS A 193 -7.88 -3.25 -8.64
N SER A 194 -8.54 -2.89 -9.73
CA SER A 194 -8.38 -1.59 -10.39
C SER A 194 -9.39 -0.58 -9.85
N VAL A 195 -8.90 0.58 -9.44
CA VAL A 195 -9.72 1.67 -8.89
C VAL A 195 -9.35 3.03 -9.49
N CYS A 196 -10.31 3.94 -9.52
CA CYS A 196 -10.10 5.34 -9.86
C CYS A 196 -9.96 6.17 -8.57
N LEU A 197 -9.03 7.13 -8.56
CA LEU A 197 -8.89 8.10 -7.48
C LEU A 197 -9.45 9.45 -7.93
N LEU A 198 -10.60 9.82 -7.40
CA LEU A 198 -11.29 11.06 -7.76
C LEU A 198 -11.07 12.16 -6.72
N THR A 199 -10.96 13.40 -7.16
CA THR A 199 -10.84 14.57 -6.28
C THR A 199 -12.16 14.82 -5.55
N CYS A 200 -12.08 15.02 -4.23
CA CYS A 200 -13.22 15.43 -3.41
C CYS A 200 -13.70 16.85 -3.75
#